data_AF-A0A1E7PU62-F1
#
_entry.id   AF-A0A1E7PU62-F1
#
_cell.length_a   1.000
_cell.length_b   1.000
_cell.length_c   1.000
_cell.angle_alpha   90.00
_cell.angle_beta   90.00
_cell.angle_gamma   90.00
#
_symmetry.space_group_name_H-M   'P 1'
#
loop_
_entity.id
_entity.type
_entity.pdbx_description
1 polymer ?
#
loop_
_entity_poly.entity_id
_entity_poly.type
_entity_poly.pdbx_seq_one_letter_code
_entity_poly.pdbx_strand_id
1 'polypeptide(L)'
;MAVQALYYSDKDGLEMALKHADTLLFSSKAEADARDKVLELAEEITQYLHTKVDGLSEELAEQVALVIAEDKDLFGKALRRPALLNQSGE
;
A
#
# COMPACT_ATOMS: atom_id res chain seq x y z
N MET A 1 13.49 -15.34 28.12
CA MET A 1 12.53 -14.63 27.27
C MET A 1 13.23 -14.36 25.94
N ALA A 2 12.81 -14.99 24.86
CA ALA A 2 13.34 -14.67 23.53
C ALA A 2 12.70 -13.37 23.08
N VAL A 3 13.49 -12.29 22.99
CA VAL A 3 13.04 -11.03 22.39
C VAL A 3 13.07 -11.20 20.88
N GLN A 4 11.90 -11.43 20.28
CA GLN A 4 11.77 -11.45 18.83
C GLN A 4 11.69 -9.99 18.35
N ALA A 5 12.64 -9.59 17.51
CA ALA A 5 12.64 -8.26 16.90
C ALA A 5 11.48 -8.19 15.89
N LEU A 6 10.54 -7.27 16.12
CA LEU A 6 9.47 -6.94 15.20
C LEU A 6 9.81 -5.60 14.54
N TYR A 7 9.58 -5.52 13.23
CA TYR A 7 9.83 -4.34 12.42
C TYR A 7 8.48 -3.72 12.05
N TYR A 8 8.43 -2.40 11.90
CA TYR A 8 7.24 -1.68 11.48
C TYR A 8 7.64 -0.63 10.44
N SER A 9 6.69 -0.28 9.59
CA SER A 9 6.84 0.79 8.60
C SER A 9 6.97 2.14 9.32
N ASP A 10 8.01 2.90 9.01
CA ASP A 10 8.26 4.21 9.63
C ASP A 10 7.11 5.19 9.30
N LYS A 11 6.47 5.03 8.14
CA LYS A 11 5.28 5.80 7.72
C LYS A 11 3.99 5.44 8.46
N ASP A 12 3.78 4.17 8.83
CA ASP A 12 2.61 3.80 9.65
C ASP A 12 2.75 4.36 11.08
N GLY A 13 3.99 4.43 11.58
CA GLY A 13 4.30 4.84 12.94
C GLY A 13 4.02 3.74 13.96
N LEU A 14 4.78 3.76 15.06
CA LEU A 14 4.72 2.73 16.10
C LEU A 14 3.31 2.57 16.70
N GLU A 15 2.55 3.67 16.81
CA GLU A 15 1.21 3.66 17.38
C GLU A 15 0.17 2.93 16.51
N MET A 16 0.19 3.11 15.19
CA MET A 16 -0.67 2.35 14.28
C MET A 16 -0.22 0.89 14.21
N ALA A 17 1.09 0.65 14.18
CA ALA A 17 1.64 -0.70 14.14
C ALA A 17 1.25 -1.53 15.37
N LEU A 18 1.20 -0.91 16.55
CA LEU A 18 0.71 -1.55 17.78
C LEU A 18 -0.80 -1.77 17.77
N LYS A 19 -1.58 -0.89 17.14
CA LYS A 19 -3.04 -1.03 16.99
C LYS A 19 -3.44 -2.11 15.99
N HIS A 20 -2.64 -2.31 14.95
CA HIS A 20 -2.85 -3.31 13.90
C HIS A 20 -1.66 -4.28 13.82
N ALA A 21 -1.33 -4.88 14.97
CA ALA A 21 -0.17 -5.75 15.14
C ALA A 21 -0.14 -6.94 14.17
N ASP A 22 -1.30 -7.46 13.76
CA ASP A 22 -1.41 -8.57 12.80
C ASP A 22 -1.05 -8.19 11.36
N THR A 23 -1.17 -6.91 10.98
CA THR A 23 -1.00 -6.47 9.57
C THR A 23 0.13 -5.46 9.37
N LEU A 24 0.57 -4.77 10.43
CA LEU A 24 1.56 -3.69 10.37
C LEU A 24 2.86 -4.01 11.12
N LEU A 25 2.96 -5.17 11.77
CA LEU A 25 4.22 -5.69 12.32
C LEU A 25 4.77 -6.77 11.40
N PHE A 26 6.00 -6.54 10.95
CA PHE A 26 6.72 -7.41 10.04
C PHE A 26 7.81 -8.18 10.76
N SER A 27 8.07 -9.38 10.27
CA SER A 27 9.14 -10.24 10.78
C SER A 27 10.52 -9.78 10.32
N SER A 28 10.59 -8.99 9.24
CA SER A 28 11.82 -8.50 8.66
C SER A 28 11.78 -7.01 8.35
N LYS A 29 12.94 -6.36 8.43
CA LYS A 29 13.13 -4.96 8.03
C LYS A 29 12.82 -4.74 6.54
N ALA A 30 13.05 -5.75 5.70
CA ALA A 30 12.81 -5.66 4.27
C ALA A 30 11.32 -5.53 3.94
N GLU A 31 10.45 -6.20 4.70
CA GLU A 31 8.99 -6.08 4.54
C GLU A 31 8.48 -4.71 5.02
N ALA A 32 9.03 -4.20 6.12
CA ALA A 32 8.73 -2.85 6.58
C ALA A 32 9.11 -1.78 5.53
N ASP A 33 10.33 -1.86 4.97
CA ASP A 33 10.79 -0.95 3.90
C ASP A 33 9.95 -1.08 2.61
N ALA A 34 9.48 -2.29 2.29
CA ALA A 34 8.58 -2.52 1.18
C ALA A 34 7.20 -1.87 1.42
N ARG A 35 6.70 -1.91 2.67
CA ARG A 35 5.46 -1.23 3.06
C ARG A 35 5.60 0.29 3.02
N ASP A 36 6.70 0.84 3.51
CA ASP A 36 7.00 2.29 3.41
C ASP A 36 6.93 2.77 1.95
N LYS A 37 7.52 2.01 1.03
CA LYS A 37 7.46 2.31 -0.42
C LYS A 37 6.06 2.21 -1.00
N VAL A 38 5.24 1.29 -0.51
CA VAL A 38 3.83 1.17 -0.93
C VAL A 38 3.04 2.38 -0.44
N LEU A 39 3.23 2.81 0.81
CA LEU A 39 2.56 3.99 1.35
C LEU A 39 2.98 5.28 0.65
N GLU A 40 4.26 5.42 0.32
CA GLU A 40 4.75 6.53 -0.50
C GLU A 40 4.09 6.58 -1.89
N LEU A 41 4.00 5.42 -2.55
CA LEU A 41 3.33 5.34 -3.84
C LEU A 41 1.83 5.62 -3.75
N ALA A 42 1.16 5.11 -2.70
CA ALA A 42 -0.26 5.37 -2.47
C ALA A 42 -0.52 6.87 -2.28
N GLU A 43 0.28 7.56 -1.46
CA GLU A 43 0.13 9.00 -1.22
C GLU A 43 0.24 9.83 -2.51
N GLU A 44 1.23 9.54 -3.36
CA GLU A 44 1.40 10.20 -4.67
C GLU A 44 0.20 9.93 -5.60
N ILE A 45 -0.30 8.69 -5.64
CA ILE A 45 -1.45 8.31 -6.46
C ILE A 45 -2.73 8.99 -5.95
N THR A 46 -2.95 9.06 -4.64
CA THR A 46 -4.08 9.77 -4.02
C THR A 46 -4.08 11.23 -4.47
N GLN A 47 -2.95 11.92 -4.31
CA GLN A 47 -2.82 13.33 -4.72
C GLN A 47 -3.06 13.50 -6.22
N TYR A 48 -2.54 12.58 -7.04
CA TYR A 48 -2.75 12.60 -8.48
C TYR A 48 -4.23 12.40 -8.85
N LEU A 49 -4.90 11.41 -8.25
CA LEU A 49 -6.32 11.12 -8.47
C LEU A 49 -7.19 12.29 -8.01
N HIS A 50 -6.92 12.85 -6.83
CA HIS A 50 -7.64 14.01 -6.31
C HIS A 50 -7.48 15.25 -7.20
N THR A 51 -6.31 15.42 -7.83
CA THR A 51 -6.07 16.52 -8.78
C THR A 51 -6.71 16.28 -10.16
N LYS A 52 -6.82 15.01 -10.58
CA LYS A 52 -7.30 14.64 -11.93
C LYS A 52 -8.80 14.36 -11.99
N VAL A 53 -9.40 13.94 -10.89
CA VAL A 53 -10.80 13.52 -10.82
C VAL A 53 -11.57 14.48 -9.93
N ASP A 54 -12.23 15.43 -10.56
CA ASP A 54 -13.08 16.41 -9.88
C ASP A 54 -14.29 15.70 -9.25
N GLY A 55 -14.46 15.84 -7.93
CA GLY A 55 -15.53 15.18 -7.17
C GLY A 55 -15.19 13.78 -6.61
N LEU A 56 -13.93 13.34 -6.69
CA LEU A 56 -13.48 12.15 -5.98
C LEU A 56 -13.31 12.45 -4.49
N SER A 57 -14.02 11.72 -3.62
CA SER A 57 -13.82 11.83 -2.17
C SER A 57 -12.39 11.44 -1.79
N GLU A 58 -11.77 12.21 -0.88
CA GLU A 58 -10.41 11.97 -0.39
C GLU A 58 -10.24 10.54 0.15
N GLU A 59 -11.18 10.07 0.96
CA GLU A 59 -11.20 8.70 1.50
C GLU A 59 -11.20 7.63 0.38
N LEU A 60 -11.97 7.87 -0.70
CA LEU A 60 -12.04 6.94 -1.81
C LEU A 60 -10.77 6.98 -2.65
N ALA A 61 -10.19 8.17 -2.82
CA ALA A 61 -8.91 8.36 -3.49
C ALA A 61 -7.80 7.59 -2.77
N GLU A 62 -7.74 7.69 -1.43
CA GLU A 62 -6.80 6.93 -0.60
C GLU A 62 -7.01 5.43 -0.72
N GLN A 63 -8.25 4.94 -0.62
CA GLN A 63 -8.53 3.51 -0.75
C GLN A 63 -8.12 2.97 -2.12
N VAL A 64 -8.44 3.69 -3.20
CA VAL A 64 -8.06 3.29 -4.56
C VAL A 64 -6.55 3.32 -4.73
N ALA A 65 -5.89 4.37 -4.25
CA ALA A 65 -4.45 4.51 -4.34
C ALA A 65 -3.69 3.43 -3.57
N LEU A 66 -4.18 3.05 -2.39
CA LEU A 66 -3.60 1.99 -1.59
C LEU A 66 -3.67 0.65 -2.33
N VAL A 67 -4.83 0.30 -2.90
CA VAL A 67 -4.99 -0.93 -3.71
C VAL A 67 -4.02 -0.92 -4.90
N ILE A 68 -3.91 0.20 -5.61
CA ILE A 68 -2.99 0.31 -6.74
C ILE A 68 -1.53 0.14 -6.30
N ALA A 69 -1.17 0.70 -5.15
CA ALA A 69 0.19 0.65 -4.63
C ALA A 69 0.56 -0.74 -4.09
N GLU A 70 -0.39 -1.45 -3.46
CA GLU A 70 -0.23 -2.83 -3.02
C GLU A 70 -0.07 -3.77 -4.23
N ASP A 71 -0.91 -3.59 -5.26
CA ASP A 71 -0.86 -4.32 -6.51
C ASP A 71 0.08 -3.70 -7.56
N LYS A 72 1.08 -2.91 -7.15
CA LYS A 72 1.96 -2.17 -8.09
C LYS A 72 2.57 -3.05 -9.18
N ASP A 73 2.85 -4.31 -8.86
CA ASP A 73 3.45 -5.28 -9.78
C ASP A 73 2.42 -5.77 -10.82
N LEU A 74 1.17 -5.96 -10.39
CA LEU A 74 0.04 -6.32 -11.25
C LEU A 74 -0.37 -5.13 -12.11
N PHE A 75 -0.51 -3.93 -11.55
CA PHE A 75 -0.77 -2.70 -12.30
C PHE A 75 0.36 -2.39 -13.28
N GLY A 76 1.63 -2.57 -12.89
CA GLY A 76 2.78 -2.39 -13.78
C GLY A 76 2.79 -3.36 -14.96
N LYS A 77 2.42 -4.64 -14.73
CA LYS A 77 2.23 -5.62 -15.81
C LYS A 77 1.01 -5.30 -16.66
N ALA A 78 -0.06 -4.82 -16.04
CA ALA A 78 -1.29 -4.52 -16.74
C ALA A 78 -1.21 -3.25 -17.61
N LEU A 79 -0.40 -2.26 -17.22
CA LEU A 79 -0.05 -1.13 -18.09
C LEU A 79 0.61 -1.59 -19.40
N ARG A 80 1.28 -2.75 -19.39
CA ARG A 80 1.82 -3.39 -20.61
C ARG A 80 0.85 -4.36 -21.28
N ARG A 81 -0.01 -5.02 -20.50
CA ARG A 81 -1.02 -5.97 -20.98
C ARG A 81 -2.33 -5.76 -20.23
N PRO A 82 -3.25 -4.92 -20.73
CA PRO A 82 -4.46 -4.52 -19.99
C PRO A 82 -5.38 -5.69 -19.62
N ALA A 83 -5.27 -6.82 -20.34
CA ALA A 83 -6.01 -8.05 -20.02
C ALA A 83 -5.70 -8.62 -18.63
N LEU A 84 -4.54 -8.32 -18.03
CA LEU A 84 -4.14 -8.88 -16.73
C LEU A 84 -4.92 -8.29 -15.55
N LEU A 85 -5.43 -7.06 -15.66
CA LEU A 85 -6.24 -6.43 -14.60
C LEU A 85 -7.60 -7.12 -14.41
N ASN A 86 -8.13 -7.74 -15.45
CA ASN A 86 -9.41 -8.44 -15.42
C ASN A 86 -9.28 -9.96 -15.20
N GLN A 87 -8.07 -10.47 -14.90
CA GLN A 87 -7.86 -11.91 -14.63
C GLN A 87 -8.09 -12.30 -13.16
N SER A 88 -8.63 -11.41 -12.33
CA SER A 88 -9.12 -11.77 -10.99
C SER A 88 -10.43 -12.55 -11.12
N GLY A 89 -10.34 -13.85 -11.44
CA GLY A 89 -11.45 -14.79 -11.34
C GLY A 89 -11.39 -15.97 -12.29
N GLU A 90 -10.53 -16.96 -11.99
CA GLU A 90 -10.86 -18.39 -12.10
C GLU A 90 -10.34 -19.12 -10.87
#